data_AF-A0A943B230-F1
#
_entry.id   AF-A0A943B230-F1
#
_cell.length_a   1.000
_cell.length_b   1.000
_cell.length_c   1.000
_cell.angle_alpha   90.00
_cell.angle_beta   90.00
_cell.angle_gamma   90.00
#
_symmetry.space_group_name_H-M   'P 1'
#
loop_
_entity.id
_entity.type
_entity.pdbx_description
1 polymer ?
#
loop_
_entity_poly.entity_id
_entity_poly.type
_entity_poly.pdbx_seq_one_letter_code
_entity_poly.pdbx_strand_id
1 'polypeptide(L)'
;KGGEIFILDMGKPVKIYDLAMSMIKLSNANVGIDIVGLRPGEKLFEELLYDVNSAIKTDNKKIFITKIEDGAVDITEYFDKLEECIKNPNIDEIKKVMKQLVVSYKEVKYN
;
A
#
# COMPACT_ATOMS: atom_id res chain seq x y z
N LYS A 1 6.31 -9.86 23.91
CA LYS A 1 6.81 -9.73 22.53
C LYS A 1 5.62 -9.37 21.67
N GLY A 2 5.69 -8.24 20.99
CA GLY A 2 4.62 -7.57 20.29
C GLY A 2 5.13 -6.21 19.82
N GLY A 3 4.70 -5.77 18.65
CA GLY A 3 5.24 -4.58 17.97
C GLY A 3 6.15 -4.90 16.77
N GLU A 4 6.40 -6.18 16.48
CA GLU A 4 7.11 -6.59 15.27
C GLU A 4 6.21 -6.48 14.02
N ILE A 5 6.73 -5.87 12.95
CA ILE A 5 6.11 -5.94 11.63
C ILE A 5 6.74 -7.09 10.85
N PHE A 6 5.89 -8.01 10.39
CA PHE A 6 6.29 -9.12 9.54
C PHE A 6 6.14 -8.74 8.06
N ILE A 7 7.20 -8.98 7.30
CA ILE A 7 7.25 -8.73 5.86
C ILE A 7 7.44 -10.07 5.15
N LEU A 8 6.66 -10.30 4.10
CA LEU A 8 6.74 -11.49 3.28
C LEU A 8 7.60 -11.24 2.03
N ASP A 9 8.45 -12.20 1.71
CA ASP A 9 9.11 -12.25 0.41
C ASP A 9 8.10 -12.68 -0.66
N MET A 10 7.64 -11.69 -1.43
CA MET A 10 6.69 -11.85 -2.52
C MET A 10 7.34 -12.36 -3.82
N GLY A 11 8.67 -12.52 -3.84
CA GLY A 11 9.40 -12.95 -5.01
C GLY A 11 9.44 -11.88 -6.11
N LYS A 12 9.33 -12.33 -7.37
CA LYS A 12 9.44 -11.44 -8.54
C LYS A 12 8.11 -10.71 -8.79
N PRO A 13 8.15 -9.43 -9.20
CA PRO A 13 6.95 -8.70 -9.57
C PRO A 13 6.25 -9.38 -10.76
N VAL A 14 4.92 -9.37 -10.75
CA VAL A 14 4.08 -9.95 -11.79
C VAL A 14 3.33 -8.83 -12.52
N LYS A 15 3.36 -8.83 -13.85
CA LYS A 15 2.59 -7.89 -14.66
C LYS A 15 1.13 -8.33 -14.73
N ILE A 16 0.21 -7.41 -14.42
CA ILE A 16 -1.24 -7.69 -14.45
C ILE A 16 -1.72 -8.12 -15.84
N TYR A 17 -1.15 -7.53 -16.90
CA TYR A 17 -1.48 -7.92 -18.28
C TYR A 17 -1.12 -9.38 -18.58
N ASP A 18 0.08 -9.83 -18.19
CA ASP A 18 0.53 -11.21 -18.38
C ASP A 18 -0.31 -12.19 -17.56
N LEU A 19 -0.71 -11.79 -16.35
CA LEU A 19 -1.62 -12.56 -15.51
C LEU A 19 -2.99 -12.73 -16.19
N ALA A 20 -3.59 -11.66 -16.71
CA ALA A 20 -4.87 -11.71 -17.41
C ALA A 20 -4.81 -12.63 -18.65
N MET A 21 -3.75 -12.49 -19.48
CA MET A 21 -3.53 -13.39 -20.62
C MET A 21 -3.40 -14.85 -20.19
N SER A 22 -2.69 -15.12 -19.09
CA SER A 22 -2.52 -16.47 -18.55
C SER A 22 -3.87 -17.04 -18.09
N MET A 23 -4.72 -16.25 -17.45
CA MET A 23 -6.06 -16.68 -17.02
C MET A 23 -6.98 -17.01 -18.20
N ILE A 24 -6.97 -16.19 -19.27
CA ILE A 24 -7.72 -16.46 -20.50
C ILE A 24 -7.25 -17.79 -21.12
N LYS A 25 -5.94 -17.97 -21.24
CA LYS A 25 -5.35 -19.20 -21.78
C LYS A 25 -5.71 -20.44 -20.97
N LEU A 26 -5.67 -20.36 -19.64
CA LEU A 26 -5.97 -21.49 -18.76
C LEU A 26 -7.46 -21.84 -18.72
N SER A 27 -8.34 -20.87 -18.93
CA SER A 27 -9.79 -21.07 -18.93
C SER A 27 -10.36 -21.53 -20.27
N ASN A 28 -9.55 -21.56 -21.34
CA ASN A 28 -10.00 -21.72 -22.72
C ASN A 28 -11.13 -20.74 -23.11
N ALA A 29 -11.16 -19.57 -22.47
CA ALA A 29 -12.15 -18.53 -22.78
C ALA A 29 -11.75 -17.81 -24.08
N ASN A 30 -12.73 -17.50 -24.91
CA ASN A 30 -12.54 -16.70 -26.12
C ASN A 30 -12.98 -15.25 -25.85
N VAL A 31 -12.19 -14.53 -25.06
CA VAL A 31 -12.45 -13.14 -24.67
C VAL A 31 -11.19 -12.29 -24.87
N GLY A 32 -11.39 -11.00 -25.16
CA GLY A 32 -10.32 -9.99 -25.24
C GLY A 32 -9.99 -9.35 -23.89
N ILE A 33 -9.02 -8.44 -23.89
CA ILE A 33 -8.66 -7.61 -22.73
C ILE A 33 -8.84 -6.14 -23.12
N ASP A 34 -9.72 -5.44 -22.41
CA ASP A 34 -9.90 -3.99 -22.56
C ASP A 34 -9.05 -3.24 -21.53
N ILE A 35 -8.29 -2.23 -21.99
CA ILE A 35 -7.49 -1.37 -21.12
C ILE A 35 -8.30 -0.13 -20.76
N VAL A 36 -8.81 -0.09 -19.53
CA VAL A 36 -9.67 1.00 -19.03
C VAL A 36 -8.92 2.14 -18.34
N GLY A 37 -7.60 2.01 -18.19
CA GLY A 37 -6.76 2.96 -17.45
C GLY A 37 -6.78 2.76 -15.93
N LEU A 38 -6.07 3.64 -15.22
CA LEU A 38 -5.98 3.62 -13.76
C LEU A 38 -7.17 4.35 -13.14
N ARG A 39 -7.66 3.81 -12.02
CA ARG A 39 -8.68 4.46 -11.19
C ARG A 39 -8.03 5.48 -10.23
N PRO A 40 -8.80 6.47 -9.75
CA PRO A 40 -8.33 7.38 -8.70
C PRO A 40 -7.81 6.62 -7.48
N GLY A 41 -6.64 6.99 -6.97
CA GLY A 41 -5.85 6.29 -5.96
C GLY A 41 -4.90 5.18 -6.46
N GLU A 42 -5.03 4.67 -7.69
CA GLU A 42 -4.23 3.51 -8.13
C GLU A 42 -2.82 3.86 -8.60
N LYS A 43 -1.84 3.04 -8.21
CA LYS A 43 -0.45 3.12 -8.68
C LYS A 43 -0.20 2.13 -9.82
N LEU A 44 0.71 2.49 -10.73
CA LEU A 44 1.14 1.59 -11.81
C LEU A 44 2.10 0.48 -11.31
N PHE A 45 2.86 0.77 -10.26
CA PHE A 45 3.73 -0.17 -9.57
C PHE A 45 3.68 0.10 -8.06
N GLU A 46 3.77 -0.97 -7.27
CA GLU A 46 3.92 -0.85 -5.82
C GLU A 46 5.38 -0.61 -5.46
N GLU A 47 5.61 0.18 -4.41
CA GLU A 47 6.93 0.38 -3.82
C GLU A 47 7.11 -0.63 -2.68
N LEU A 48 8.26 -1.33 -2.64
CA LEU A 48 8.66 -2.03 -1.42
C LEU A 48 9.06 -0.97 -0.40
N LEU A 49 8.20 -0.73 0.58
CA LEU A 49 8.41 0.30 1.62
C LEU A 49 9.53 -0.07 2.61
N TYR A 50 10.15 -1.24 2.46
CA TYR A 50 11.10 -1.80 3.41
C TYR A 50 12.29 -2.36 2.66
N ASP A 51 13.50 -2.01 3.12
CA ASP A 51 14.70 -2.69 2.64
C ASP A 51 14.77 -4.07 3.29
N VAL A 52 14.51 -5.11 2.50
CA VAL A 52 14.60 -6.51 2.94
C VAL A 52 16.02 -6.83 3.43
N ASN A 53 17.04 -6.09 2.98
CA ASN A 53 18.41 -6.25 3.43
C ASN A 53 18.64 -5.71 4.85
N SER A 54 17.85 -4.72 5.29
CA SER A 54 17.91 -4.20 6.66
C SER A 54 16.99 -4.97 7.63
N ALA A 55 16.13 -5.85 7.12
CA ALA A 55 15.19 -6.64 7.91
C ALA A 55 15.84 -7.92 8.49
N ILE A 56 15.38 -8.32 9.68
CA ILE A 56 15.87 -9.50 10.39
C ILE A 56 15.16 -10.74 9.84
N LYS A 57 15.92 -11.75 9.38
CA LYS A 57 15.34 -13.02 8.93
C LYS A 57 14.78 -13.82 10.12
N THR A 58 13.62 -14.42 9.92
CA THR A 58 13.09 -15.45 10.82
C THR A 58 13.62 -16.83 10.42
N ASP A 59 13.25 -17.87 11.18
CA ASP A 59 13.52 -19.27 10.80
C ASP A 59 12.91 -19.65 9.44
N ASN A 60 11.82 -18.97 9.03
CA ASN A 60 11.26 -19.11 7.70
C ASN A 60 11.92 -18.13 6.72
N LYS A 61 12.57 -18.67 5.68
CA LYS A 61 13.29 -17.89 4.66
C LYS A 61 12.42 -16.88 3.90
N LYS A 62 11.09 -17.03 3.92
CA LYS A 62 10.14 -16.11 3.28
C LYS A 62 9.56 -15.05 4.22
N ILE A 63 9.94 -15.05 5.49
CA ILE A 63 9.38 -14.16 6.51
C ILE A 63 10.51 -13.37 7.17
N PHE A 64 10.36 -12.05 7.14
CA PHE A 64 11.30 -11.07 7.68
C PHE A 64 10.61 -10.24 8.77
N ILE A 65 11.38 -9.77 9.73
CA ILE A 65 10.92 -8.88 10.80
C ILE A 65 11.64 -7.54 10.64
N THR A 66 10.88 -6.45 10.51
CA THR A 66 11.43 -5.11 10.66
C THR A 66 11.12 -4.57 12.06
N LYS A 67 12.08 -3.84 12.64
CA LYS A 67 11.88 -3.11 13.88
C LYS A 67 11.46 -1.69 13.52
N ILE A 68 10.33 -1.25 14.04
CA ILE A 68 9.96 0.17 14.00
C ILE A 68 10.71 0.85 15.14
N GLU A 69 11.12 2.09 14.94
CA GLU A 69 11.50 2.96 16.06
C GLU A 69 10.24 3.25 16.89
N ASP A 70 10.28 2.93 18.18
CA ASP A 70 9.25 3.34 19.14
C ASP A 70 9.31 4.86 19.31
N GLY A 71 8.71 5.59 18.38
CA GLY A 71 8.34 6.98 18.57
C GLY A 71 6.99 7.01 19.28
N ALA A 72 6.94 7.51 20.51
CA ALA A 72 5.67 7.88 21.14
C ALA A 72 5.07 9.08 20.39
N VAL A 73 4.43 8.81 19.25
CA VAL A 73 3.71 9.80 18.45
C VAL A 73 2.31 9.88 19.02
N ASP A 74 1.94 11.03 19.60
CA ASP A 74 0.56 11.29 19.96
C ASP A 74 -0.25 11.56 18.68
N ILE A 75 -1.16 10.64 18.38
CA ILE A 75 -2.03 10.69 17.20
C ILE A 75 -3.45 11.18 17.54
N THR A 76 -3.73 11.44 18.82
CA THR A 76 -5.09 11.75 19.32
C THR A 76 -5.64 13.02 18.67
N GLU A 77 -4.84 14.08 18.59
CA GLU A 77 -5.23 15.35 17.96
C GLU A 77 -5.61 15.18 16.48
N TYR A 78 -4.95 14.26 15.76
CA TYR A 78 -5.27 14.00 14.36
C TYR A 78 -6.58 13.22 14.21
N PHE A 79 -6.90 12.32 15.14
CA PHE A 79 -8.18 11.63 15.16
C PHE A 79 -9.34 12.58 15.44
N ASP A 80 -9.17 13.51 16.39
CA ASP A 80 -10.20 14.52 16.69
C ASP A 80 -10.49 15.39 15.45
N LYS A 81 -9.43 15.84 14.76
CA LYS A 81 -9.54 16.59 13.48
C LYS A 81 -10.23 15.77 12.40
N LEU A 82 -9.90 14.47 12.27
CA LEU A 82 -10.56 13.59 11.30
C LEU A 82 -12.04 13.38 11.64
N GLU A 83 -12.39 13.23 12.92
CA GLU A 83 -13.78 13.10 13.37
C GLU A 83 -14.59 14.37 13.04
N GLU A 84 -14.01 15.55 13.24
CA GLU A 84 -14.62 16.81 12.83
C GLU A 84 -14.82 16.89 11.31
N CYS A 85 -13.82 16.48 10.52
CA CYS A 85 -13.93 16.42 9.06
C CYS A 85 -15.05 15.47 8.57
N ILE A 86 -15.42 14.45 9.34
CA ILE A 86 -16.53 13.54 8.99
C ILE A 86 -17.90 14.20 9.24
N LYS A 87 -18.00 15.09 10.25
CA LYS A 87 -19.24 15.82 10.56
C LYS A 87 -19.64 16.80 9.43
N ASN A 88 -18.65 17.35 8.73
CA ASN A 88 -18.84 18.14 7.53
C ASN A 88 -17.86 17.69 6.43
N PRO A 89 -18.22 16.68 5.60
CA PRO A 89 -17.29 16.02 4.68
C PRO A 89 -16.68 16.96 3.65
N ASN A 90 -15.39 17.25 3.82
CA ASN A 90 -14.57 17.97 2.85
C ASN A 90 -13.33 17.14 2.50
N ILE A 91 -13.28 16.64 1.26
CA ILE A 91 -12.23 15.74 0.79
C ILE A 91 -10.84 16.38 0.87
N ASP A 92 -10.74 17.68 0.59
CA ASP A 92 -9.46 18.38 0.60
C ASP A 92 -8.93 18.57 2.02
N GLU A 93 -9.82 18.84 2.99
CA GLU A 93 -9.46 18.91 4.41
C GLU A 93 -9.08 17.54 4.97
N ILE A 94 -9.82 16.48 4.63
CA ILE A 94 -9.48 15.11 5.02
C ILE A 94 -8.10 14.73 4.48
N LYS A 95 -7.82 14.99 3.20
CA LYS A 95 -6.50 14.74 2.60
C LYS A 95 -5.40 15.56 3.28
N LYS A 96 -5.69 16.79 3.67
CA LYS A 96 -4.74 17.66 4.37
C LYS A 96 -4.40 17.09 5.75
N VAL A 97 -5.38 16.69 6.55
CA VAL A 97 -5.15 16.08 7.86
C VAL A 97 -4.40 14.74 7.72
N MET A 98 -4.80 13.91 6.74
CA MET A 98 -4.11 12.65 6.42
C MET A 98 -2.64 12.87 6.02
N LYS A 99 -2.32 13.89 5.23
CA LYS A 99 -0.94 14.26 4.85
C LYS A 99 -0.09 14.68 6.06
N GLN A 100 -0.70 15.29 7.08
CA GLN A 100 0.01 15.68 8.30
C GLN A 100 0.33 14.46 9.17
N LEU A 101 -0.61 13.51 9.28
CA LEU A 101 -0.43 12.28 10.06
C LEU A 101 0.52 11.29 9.37
N VAL A 102 0.34 11.07 8.08
CA VAL A 102 1.11 10.09 7.29
C VAL A 102 2.07 10.85 6.37
N VAL A 103 3.23 11.22 6.89
CA VAL A 103 4.25 12.01 6.15
C VAL A 103 4.74 11.34 4.87
N SER A 104 4.66 10.01 4.78
CA SER A 104 5.02 9.23 3.59
C SER A 104 3.91 9.19 2.52
N TYR A 105 2.71 9.70 2.83
CA TYR A 105 1.60 9.72 1.89
C TYR A 105 1.92 10.63 0.70
N LYS A 106 1.82 10.05 -0.49
CA LYS A 106 1.97 10.76 -1.77
C LYS A 106 0.69 10.58 -2.56
N GLU A 107 0.13 11.68 -3.03
CA GLU A 107 -0.95 11.60 -4.01
C GLU A 107 -0.40 11.05 -5.32
N VAL A 108 -1.15 10.10 -5.88
CA VAL A 108 -0.84 9.56 -7.21
C VAL A 108 -1.03 10.68 -8.23
N LYS A 109 0.03 10.93 -9.01
CA LYS A 109 -0.05 11.80 -10.18
C LYS A 109 -0.31 10.92 -11.40
N TYR A 110 -1.42 11.18 -12.08
CA TYR A 110 -1.74 10.61 -13.39
C TYR A 110 -1.06 11.51 -14.42
N ASN A 111 0.01 11.04 -15.06
CA ASN A 111 0.56 11.71 -16.24
C ASN A 111 -0.31 11.44 -17.46
#